data_AF-A0A3A3ZFK2-F1
#
_entry.id   AF-A0A3A3ZFK2-F1
#
_cell.length_a   1.000
_cell.length_b   1.000
_cell.length_c   1.000
_cell.angle_alpha   90.00
_cell.angle_beta   90.00
_cell.angle_gamma   90.00
#
_symmetry.space_group_name_H-M   'P 1'
#
loop_
_entity.id
_entity.type
_entity.pdbx_description
1 polymer ?
#
loop_
_entity_poly.entity_id
_entity_poly.type
_entity_poly.pdbx_seq_one_letter_code
_entity_poly.pdbx_strand_id
1 'polypeptide(L)'
;MGGGPLGQYAGALASRGDLLQRLAYVQRVVAADRALLLARQGDARRAERAAGAAARRADAVRSRADDVRARREALDALVAGARARHDALVAEAARLAEQQRAAEATASAAAAAEAAAAAAARARALAAARGAASAARRAEVAAARTEGARAAQAEGRGVPAEYAVLYHRSAATCPGMPWAVLAAVGQVESDHGANAVDSSAGAQGPMQFMPATFARYGVDGDGDGDTDVHDPADAVASAAAYLCATGAGDPATLERALWHYNHAQWYVDLVLGVARDLDPALAPEVPRA
;
A
#
# COMPACT_ATOMS: atom_id res chain seq x y z
N MET A 1 85.26 28.26 -134.52
CA MET A 1 85.79 29.63 -134.34
C MET A 1 84.80 30.61 -134.96
N GLY A 2 84.36 31.65 -134.23
CA GLY A 2 83.76 32.91 -134.74
C GLY A 2 82.47 32.80 -135.57
N GLY A 3 81.50 33.72 -135.55
CA GLY A 3 81.32 35.04 -134.97
C GLY A 3 79.94 35.56 -135.41
N GLY A 4 79.32 36.46 -134.62
CA GLY A 4 78.02 37.11 -134.90
C GLY A 4 78.04 38.11 -136.07
N PRO A 5 77.12 39.11 -136.19
CA PRO A 5 76.28 39.72 -135.15
C PRO A 5 74.81 40.11 -135.53
N LEU A 6 74.11 40.62 -134.49
CA LEU A 6 72.91 41.52 -134.34
C LEU A 6 72.49 42.36 -135.58
N GLY A 7 71.25 42.82 -135.84
CA GLY A 7 69.99 43.14 -135.12
C GLY A 7 69.01 43.77 -136.17
N GLN A 8 67.73 44.11 -135.98
CA GLN A 8 66.90 44.52 -134.85
C GLN A 8 65.41 44.19 -135.13
N TYR A 9 64.62 44.21 -134.05
CA TYR A 9 63.41 43.46 -133.79
C TYR A 9 62.17 43.83 -134.61
N ALA A 10 61.66 42.86 -135.38
CA ALA A 10 60.37 42.95 -136.08
C ALA A 10 59.50 41.71 -135.80
N GLY A 11 58.25 42.00 -135.44
CA GLY A 11 57.19 41.13 -134.95
C GLY A 11 57.06 39.77 -135.63
N ALA A 12 57.18 38.72 -134.81
CA ALA A 12 56.80 37.38 -135.21
C ALA A 12 55.31 37.16 -134.92
N LEU A 13 54.55 37.13 -136.01
CA LEU A 13 53.22 36.54 -136.14
C LEU A 13 53.24 35.11 -135.57
N ALA A 14 52.74 34.92 -134.35
CA ALA A 14 52.53 33.60 -133.78
C ALA A 14 51.45 32.88 -134.60
N SER A 15 51.76 31.67 -135.10
CA SER A 15 50.77 30.82 -135.74
C SER A 15 49.62 30.54 -134.77
N ARG A 16 48.41 30.31 -135.29
CA ARG A 16 47.21 29.96 -134.50
C ARG A 16 47.48 28.83 -133.48
N GLY A 17 48.47 27.96 -133.73
CA GLY A 17 48.89 26.91 -132.81
C GLY A 17 49.59 27.39 -131.52
N ASP A 18 50.49 28.37 -131.58
CA ASP A 18 51.28 28.82 -130.41
C ASP A 18 50.41 29.59 -129.39
N LEU A 19 49.48 30.41 -129.89
CA LEU A 19 48.49 31.10 -129.04
C LEU A 19 47.57 30.11 -128.33
N LEU A 20 47.16 29.02 -129.00
CA LEU A 20 46.34 27.97 -128.39
C LEU A 20 47.12 27.21 -127.31
N GLN A 21 48.42 26.96 -127.52
CA GLN A 21 49.27 26.24 -126.57
C GLN A 21 49.55 27.07 -125.31
N ARG A 22 49.79 28.39 -125.46
CA ARG A 22 49.91 29.34 -124.35
C ARG A 22 48.59 29.53 -123.60
N LEU A 23 47.47 29.61 -124.30
CA LEU A 23 46.15 29.67 -123.68
C LEU A 23 45.86 28.40 -122.86
N ALA A 24 46.16 27.22 -123.41
CA ALA A 24 46.03 25.94 -122.70
C ALA A 24 46.98 25.82 -121.50
N TYR A 25 48.14 26.47 -121.53
CA TYR A 25 49.04 26.55 -120.38
C TYR A 25 48.48 27.47 -119.28
N VAL A 26 48.06 28.68 -119.62
CA VAL A 26 47.46 29.62 -118.67
C VAL A 26 46.19 29.04 -118.04
N GLN A 27 45.34 28.38 -118.82
CA GLN A 27 44.15 27.69 -118.30
C GLN A 27 44.50 26.58 -117.30
N ARG A 28 45.59 25.82 -117.53
CA ARG A 28 46.06 24.79 -116.59
C ARG A 28 46.60 25.40 -115.29
N VAL A 29 47.38 26.48 -115.37
CA VAL A 29 47.92 27.17 -114.19
C VAL A 29 46.78 27.78 -113.36
N VAL A 30 45.83 28.46 -114.01
CA VAL A 30 44.64 29.02 -113.34
C VAL A 30 43.78 27.92 -112.71
N ALA A 31 43.64 26.77 -113.37
CA ALA A 31 42.93 25.62 -112.80
C ALA A 31 43.67 25.01 -111.58
N ALA A 32 44.99 24.94 -111.62
CA ALA A 32 45.81 24.45 -110.51
C ALA A 32 45.78 25.40 -109.29
N ASP A 33 45.91 26.71 -109.52
CA ASP A 33 45.79 27.72 -108.46
C ASP A 33 44.38 27.73 -107.86
N ARG A 34 43.35 27.59 -108.70
CA ARG A 34 41.96 27.43 -108.23
C ARG A 34 41.81 26.17 -107.38
N ALA A 35 42.42 25.04 -107.78
CA ALA A 35 42.39 23.81 -107.00
C ALA A 35 43.10 23.96 -105.64
N LEU A 36 44.24 24.64 -105.60
CA LEU A 36 44.99 24.93 -104.36
C LEU A 36 44.21 25.86 -103.42
N LEU A 37 43.58 26.91 -103.96
CA LEU A 37 42.72 27.80 -103.18
C LEU A 37 41.51 27.05 -102.59
N LEU A 38 40.86 26.20 -103.39
CA LEU A 38 39.76 25.36 -102.91
C LEU A 38 40.22 24.36 -101.84
N ALA A 39 41.41 23.77 -101.98
CA ALA A 39 42.00 22.90 -100.97
C ALA A 39 42.26 23.64 -99.64
N ARG A 40 42.88 24.83 -99.71
CA ARG A 40 43.11 25.70 -98.55
C ARG A 40 41.81 26.15 -97.88
N GLN A 41 40.79 26.49 -98.67
CA GLN A 41 39.45 26.78 -98.15
C GLN A 41 38.83 25.55 -97.47
N GLY A 42 39.03 24.36 -98.03
CA GLY A 42 38.63 23.09 -97.44
C GLY A 42 39.31 22.81 -96.10
N ASP A 43 40.62 23.05 -96.01
CA ASP A 43 41.42 22.94 -94.78
C ASP A 43 40.98 23.95 -93.72
N ALA A 44 40.79 25.22 -94.09
CA ALA A 44 40.29 26.26 -93.19
C ALA A 44 38.91 25.89 -92.61
N ARG A 45 37.98 25.43 -93.45
CA ARG A 45 36.65 24.96 -93.02
C ARG A 45 36.74 23.72 -92.13
N ARG A 46 37.70 22.81 -92.35
CA ARG A 46 37.96 21.65 -91.47
C ARG A 46 38.48 22.10 -90.11
N ALA A 47 39.44 23.04 -90.09
CA ALA A 47 40.00 23.60 -88.87
C ALA A 47 38.94 24.33 -88.03
N GLU A 48 38.09 25.13 -88.66
CA GLU A 48 36.98 25.84 -88.00
C GLU A 48 35.97 24.86 -87.39
N ARG A 49 35.59 23.79 -88.12
CA ARG A 49 34.73 22.73 -87.58
C ARG A 49 35.38 22.00 -86.40
N ALA A 50 36.69 21.73 -86.47
CA ALA A 50 37.44 21.08 -85.39
C ALA A 50 37.52 21.97 -84.14
N ALA A 51 37.76 23.28 -84.32
CA ALA A 51 37.76 24.27 -83.25
C ALA A 51 36.37 24.39 -82.60
N GLY A 52 35.30 24.47 -83.39
CA GLY A 52 33.93 24.47 -82.89
C GLY A 52 33.57 23.19 -82.13
N ALA A 53 34.05 22.02 -82.59
CA ALA A 53 33.88 20.76 -81.88
C ALA A 53 34.67 20.72 -80.55
N ALA A 54 35.88 21.29 -80.52
CA ALA A 54 36.67 21.41 -79.29
C ALA A 54 36.02 22.36 -78.27
N ALA A 55 35.48 23.50 -78.71
CA ALA A 55 34.75 24.45 -77.86
C ALA A 55 33.52 23.78 -77.22
N ARG A 56 32.69 23.08 -78.00
CA ARG A 56 31.53 22.33 -77.48
C ARG A 56 31.92 21.27 -76.45
N ARG A 57 33.04 20.58 -76.64
CA ARG A 57 33.55 19.61 -75.65
C ARG A 57 33.99 20.31 -74.36
N ALA A 58 34.66 21.45 -74.45
CA ALA A 58 35.04 22.24 -73.28
C ALA A 58 33.82 22.77 -72.51
N ASP A 59 32.78 23.24 -73.22
CA ASP A 59 31.51 23.63 -72.61
C ASP A 59 30.83 22.46 -71.89
N ALA A 60 30.77 21.28 -72.52
CA ALA A 60 30.20 20.09 -71.90
C ALA A 60 30.96 19.65 -70.64
N VAL A 61 32.29 19.76 -70.63
CA VAL A 61 33.12 19.47 -69.44
C VAL A 61 32.86 20.49 -68.34
N ARG A 62 32.76 21.79 -68.66
CA ARG A 62 32.42 22.84 -67.69
C ARG A 62 31.05 22.61 -67.07
N SER A 63 30.03 22.40 -67.90
CA SER A 63 28.66 22.09 -67.46
C SER A 63 28.61 20.86 -66.55
N ARG A 64 29.34 19.78 -66.89
CA ARG A 64 29.43 18.59 -66.02
C ARG A 64 30.13 18.89 -64.69
N ALA A 65 31.13 19.76 -64.68
CA ALA A 65 31.80 20.17 -63.45
C ALA A 65 30.89 21.05 -62.58
N ASP A 66 30.09 21.94 -63.19
CA ASP A 66 29.05 22.72 -62.50
C ASP A 66 27.99 21.80 -61.88
N ASP A 67 27.50 20.80 -62.63
CA ASP A 67 26.54 19.81 -62.13
C ASP A 67 27.08 19.02 -60.93
N VAL A 68 28.37 18.61 -60.98
CA VAL A 68 29.01 17.90 -59.85
C VAL A 68 29.15 18.81 -58.63
N ARG A 69 29.49 20.09 -58.81
CA ARG A 69 29.52 21.07 -57.71
C ARG A 69 28.14 21.25 -57.09
N ALA A 70 27.12 21.49 -57.91
CA ALA A 70 25.74 21.66 -57.43
C ALA A 70 25.23 20.42 -56.68
N ARG A 71 25.54 19.20 -57.16
CA ARG A 71 25.21 17.95 -56.46
C ARG A 71 25.92 17.81 -55.13
N ARG A 72 27.18 18.22 -55.04
CA ARG A 72 27.95 18.19 -53.79
C ARG A 72 27.37 19.16 -52.76
N GLU A 73 27.06 20.38 -53.17
CA GLU A 73 26.42 21.38 -52.30
C GLU A 73 25.05 20.89 -51.79
N ALA A 74 24.24 20.27 -52.66
CA ALA A 74 22.98 19.65 -52.25
C ALA A 74 23.18 18.51 -51.25
N LEU A 75 24.21 17.67 -51.44
CA LEU A 75 24.55 16.59 -50.49
C LEU A 75 25.01 17.15 -49.14
N ASP A 76 25.88 18.16 -49.15
CA ASP A 76 26.38 18.82 -47.93
C ASP A 76 25.22 19.45 -47.13
N ALA A 77 24.25 20.08 -47.82
CA ALA A 77 23.03 20.59 -47.20
C ALA A 77 22.16 19.49 -46.58
N LEU A 78 21.99 18.35 -47.28
CA LEU A 78 21.26 17.20 -46.74
C LEU A 78 21.93 16.61 -45.50
N VAL A 79 23.26 16.47 -45.51
CA VAL A 79 24.04 15.98 -44.37
C VAL A 79 23.95 16.94 -43.19
N ALA A 80 24.06 18.25 -43.42
CA ALA A 80 23.89 19.26 -42.39
C ALA A 80 22.48 19.20 -41.77
N GLY A 81 21.43 19.08 -42.59
CA GLY A 81 20.06 18.91 -42.13
C GLY A 81 19.81 17.58 -41.38
N ALA A 82 20.49 16.50 -41.77
CA ALA A 82 20.44 15.23 -41.04
C ALA A 82 21.11 15.33 -39.66
N ARG A 83 22.27 15.99 -39.56
CA ARG A 83 22.96 16.23 -38.28
C ARG A 83 22.13 17.10 -37.34
N ALA A 84 21.57 18.21 -37.83
CA ALA A 84 20.71 19.07 -37.02
C ALA A 84 19.47 18.32 -36.48
N ARG A 85 18.85 17.45 -37.30
CA ARG A 85 17.74 16.58 -36.84
C ARG A 85 18.20 15.56 -35.80
N HIS A 86 19.38 14.95 -35.98
CA HIS A 86 19.96 14.04 -35.01
C HIS A 86 20.21 14.73 -33.67
N ASP A 87 20.85 15.90 -33.68
CA ASP A 87 21.15 16.66 -32.46
C ASP A 87 19.88 17.08 -31.72
N ALA A 88 18.83 17.48 -32.46
CA ALA A 88 17.53 17.79 -31.88
C ALA A 88 16.88 16.58 -31.21
N LEU A 89 16.91 15.40 -31.85
CA LEU A 89 16.39 14.16 -31.28
C LEU A 89 17.17 13.71 -30.05
N VAL A 90 18.51 13.86 -30.05
CA VAL A 90 19.35 13.56 -28.89
C VAL A 90 19.03 14.50 -27.72
N ALA A 91 18.84 15.80 -27.99
CA ALA A 91 18.46 16.76 -26.97
C ALA A 91 17.05 16.48 -26.39
N GLU A 92 16.10 16.08 -27.23
CA GLU A 92 14.76 15.67 -26.79
C GLU A 92 14.81 14.40 -25.93
N ALA A 93 15.56 13.39 -26.35
CA ALA A 93 15.76 12.16 -25.58
C ALA A 93 16.39 12.43 -24.20
N ALA A 94 17.37 13.35 -24.12
CA ALA A 94 17.97 13.75 -22.85
C ALA A 94 16.95 14.42 -21.90
N ARG A 95 16.09 15.30 -22.43
CA ARG A 95 15.01 15.94 -21.65
C ARG A 95 14.00 14.92 -21.14
N LEU A 96 13.59 13.98 -21.99
CA LEU A 96 12.66 12.91 -21.60
C LEU A 96 13.26 12.01 -20.53
N ALA A 97 14.55 11.67 -20.62
CA ALA A 97 15.25 10.89 -19.60
C ALA A 97 15.39 11.63 -18.26
N GLU A 98 15.52 12.96 -18.26
CA GLU A 98 15.50 13.78 -17.04
C GLU A 98 14.09 13.84 -16.44
N GLN A 99 13.06 14.03 -17.27
CA GLN A 99 11.66 14.02 -16.84
C GLN A 99 11.25 12.67 -16.25
N GLN A 100 11.68 11.56 -16.86
CA GLN A 100 11.45 10.21 -16.32
C GLN A 100 12.10 10.03 -14.95
N ARG A 101 13.38 10.40 -14.79
CA ARG A 101 14.07 10.32 -13.49
C ARG A 101 13.39 11.17 -12.41
N ALA A 102 12.90 12.35 -12.76
CA ALA A 102 12.16 13.20 -11.83
C ALA A 102 10.80 12.59 -11.43
N ALA A 103 10.08 11.99 -12.38
CA ALA A 103 8.82 11.29 -12.13
C ALA A 103 9.01 10.05 -11.24
N GLU A 104 10.05 9.26 -11.49
CA GLU A 104 10.40 8.10 -10.66
C GLU A 104 10.79 8.53 -9.23
N ALA A 105 11.56 9.61 -9.08
CA ALA A 105 11.94 10.13 -7.77
C ALA A 105 10.72 10.63 -6.97
N THR A 106 9.79 11.33 -7.61
CA THR A 106 8.54 11.79 -6.97
C THR A 106 7.62 10.62 -6.60
N ALA A 107 7.50 9.60 -7.46
CA ALA A 107 6.74 8.39 -7.14
C ALA A 107 7.36 7.61 -5.96
N SER A 108 8.68 7.46 -5.93
CA SER A 108 9.40 6.80 -4.83
C SER A 108 9.23 7.55 -3.50
N ALA A 109 9.31 8.90 -3.53
CA ALA A 109 9.08 9.72 -2.35
C ALA A 109 7.64 9.61 -1.83
N ALA A 110 6.64 9.57 -2.72
CA ALA A 110 5.25 9.36 -2.34
C ALA A 110 5.03 7.98 -1.68
N ALA A 111 5.58 6.91 -2.28
CA ALA A 111 5.51 5.57 -1.71
C ALA A 111 6.18 5.47 -0.33
N ALA A 112 7.33 6.14 -0.14
CA ALA A 112 8.02 6.21 1.14
C ALA A 112 7.18 6.96 2.20
N ALA A 113 6.51 8.04 1.83
CA ALA A 113 5.63 8.79 2.72
C ALA A 113 4.41 7.97 3.15
N GLU A 114 3.77 7.24 2.23
CA GLU A 114 2.68 6.31 2.53
C GLU A 114 3.13 5.19 3.47
N ALA A 115 4.29 4.59 3.22
CA ALA A 115 4.86 3.56 4.08
C ALA A 115 5.15 4.08 5.50
N ALA A 116 5.70 5.30 5.61
CA ALA A 116 5.95 5.94 6.90
C ALA A 116 4.65 6.24 7.66
N ALA A 117 3.61 6.71 6.96
CA ALA A 117 2.30 6.95 7.55
C ALA A 117 1.65 5.64 8.05
N ALA A 118 1.73 4.56 7.26
CA ALA A 118 1.25 3.24 7.65
C ALA A 118 2.01 2.69 8.87
N ALA A 119 3.34 2.86 8.92
CA ALA A 119 4.15 2.46 10.07
C ALA A 119 3.78 3.23 11.34
N ALA A 120 3.58 4.56 11.23
CA ALA A 120 3.13 5.39 12.35
C ALA A 120 1.73 5.00 12.86
N ALA A 121 0.81 4.68 11.95
CA ALA A 121 -0.53 4.19 12.31
C ALA A 121 -0.46 2.86 13.08
N ARG A 122 0.35 1.90 12.60
CA ARG A 122 0.58 0.61 13.29
C ARG A 122 1.19 0.81 14.68
N ALA A 123 2.17 1.70 14.82
CA ALA A 123 2.79 2.00 16.10
C ALA A 123 1.80 2.57 17.12
N ARG A 124 0.92 3.49 16.70
CA ARG A 124 -0.16 4.04 17.54
C ARG A 124 -1.15 2.96 17.97
N ALA A 125 -1.56 2.08 17.05
CA ALA A 125 -2.47 0.98 17.35
C ALA A 125 -1.86 0.01 18.38
N LEU A 126 -0.59 -0.35 18.24
CA LEU A 126 0.12 -1.21 19.20
C LEU A 126 0.26 -0.54 20.58
N ALA A 127 0.54 0.77 20.63
CA ALA A 127 0.61 1.52 21.88
C ALA A 127 -0.75 1.56 22.59
N ALA A 128 -1.83 1.80 21.85
CA ALA A 128 -3.19 1.77 22.39
C ALA A 128 -3.58 0.39 22.93
N ALA A 129 -3.28 -0.68 22.20
CA ALA A 129 -3.54 -2.05 22.63
C ALA A 129 -2.78 -2.41 23.93
N ARG A 130 -1.49 -2.02 24.03
CA ARG A 130 -0.70 -2.21 25.25
C ARG A 130 -1.27 -1.40 26.43
N GLY A 131 -1.71 -0.17 26.18
CA GLY A 131 -2.37 0.66 27.17
C GLY A 131 -3.66 0.03 27.72
N ALA A 132 -4.51 -0.49 26.83
CA ALA A 132 -5.74 -1.18 27.19
C ALA A 132 -5.46 -2.47 27.99
N ALA A 133 -4.53 -3.32 27.55
CA ALA A 133 -4.14 -4.53 28.27
C ALA A 133 -3.58 -4.22 29.68
N SER A 134 -2.76 -3.17 29.80
CA SER A 134 -2.23 -2.73 31.09
C SER A 134 -3.32 -2.19 32.02
N ALA A 135 -4.33 -1.50 31.47
CA ALA A 135 -5.47 -1.02 32.24
C ALA A 135 -6.35 -2.18 32.74
N ALA A 136 -6.64 -3.16 31.89
CA ALA A 136 -7.37 -4.37 32.26
C ALA A 136 -6.67 -5.13 33.39
N ARG A 137 -5.35 -5.32 33.29
CA ARG A 137 -4.57 -5.98 34.35
C ARG A 137 -4.59 -5.22 35.67
N ARG A 138 -4.55 -3.88 35.64
CA ARG A 138 -4.69 -3.07 36.88
C ARG A 138 -6.08 -3.21 37.49
N ALA A 139 -7.13 -3.26 36.67
CA ALA A 139 -8.50 -3.46 37.15
C ALA A 139 -8.68 -4.85 37.79
N GLU A 140 -8.16 -5.90 37.16
CA GLU A 140 -8.15 -7.27 37.70
C GLU A 140 -7.46 -7.33 39.07
N VAL A 141 -6.25 -6.76 39.18
CA VAL A 141 -5.51 -6.73 40.45
C VAL A 141 -6.23 -5.87 41.51
N ALA A 142 -6.87 -4.77 41.11
CA ALA A 142 -7.67 -3.96 42.04
C ALA A 142 -8.89 -4.73 42.56
N ALA A 143 -9.62 -5.42 41.68
CA ALA A 143 -10.76 -6.26 42.06
C ALA A 143 -10.34 -7.38 43.03
N ALA A 144 -9.26 -8.10 42.74
CA ALA A 144 -8.72 -9.14 43.61
C ALA A 144 -8.31 -8.59 45.00
N ARG A 145 -7.75 -7.37 45.06
CA ARG A 145 -7.45 -6.71 46.36
C ARG A 145 -8.71 -6.37 47.14
N THR A 146 -9.75 -5.87 46.47
CA THR A 146 -11.03 -5.57 47.13
C THR A 146 -11.68 -6.84 47.67
N GLU A 147 -11.67 -7.92 46.90
CA GLU A 147 -12.15 -9.23 47.32
C GLU A 147 -11.35 -9.77 48.52
N GLY A 148 -10.02 -9.73 48.47
CA GLY A 148 -9.17 -10.14 49.59
C GLY A 148 -9.38 -9.30 50.85
N ALA A 149 -9.60 -7.98 50.71
CA ALA A 149 -9.90 -7.11 51.86
C ALA A 149 -11.26 -7.44 52.50
N ARG A 150 -12.28 -7.76 51.68
CA ARG A 150 -13.60 -8.21 52.16
C ARG A 150 -13.52 -9.56 52.87
N ALA A 151 -12.80 -10.53 52.28
CA ALA A 151 -12.58 -11.82 52.90
C ALA A 151 -11.88 -11.68 54.26
N ALA A 152 -10.80 -10.89 54.33
CA ALA A 152 -10.09 -10.64 55.59
C ALA A 152 -10.97 -9.95 56.66
N GLN A 153 -11.88 -9.06 56.25
CA GLN A 153 -12.85 -8.45 57.16
C GLN A 153 -13.84 -9.47 57.72
N ALA A 154 -14.33 -10.38 56.89
CA ALA A 154 -15.26 -11.44 57.29
C ALA A 154 -14.58 -12.50 58.17
N GLU A 155 -13.32 -12.85 57.89
CA GLU A 155 -12.50 -13.73 58.74
C GLU A 155 -12.32 -13.17 60.15
N GLY A 156 -12.10 -11.86 60.27
CA GLY A 156 -12.06 -11.18 61.58
C GLY A 156 -13.37 -11.29 62.38
N ARG A 157 -14.45 -11.79 61.76
CA ARG A 157 -15.76 -12.03 62.35
C ARG A 157 -16.16 -13.51 62.36
N GLY A 158 -15.24 -14.43 62.08
CA GLY A 158 -15.45 -15.87 62.18
C GLY A 158 -15.90 -16.57 60.90
N VAL A 159 -15.98 -15.87 59.75
CA VAL A 159 -16.30 -16.50 58.46
C VAL A 159 -15.01 -16.97 57.77
N PRO A 160 -14.83 -18.26 57.45
CA PRO A 160 -13.65 -18.73 56.71
C PRO A 160 -13.45 -17.99 55.37
N ALA A 161 -12.20 -17.66 54.98
CA ALA A 161 -11.93 -16.89 53.76
C ALA A 161 -12.58 -17.46 52.50
N GLU A 162 -12.55 -18.78 52.33
CA GLU A 162 -13.15 -19.46 51.17
C GLU A 162 -14.64 -19.16 51.07
N TYR A 163 -15.38 -19.30 52.17
CA TYR A 163 -16.81 -18.97 52.24
C TYR A 163 -17.07 -17.48 52.15
N ALA A 164 -16.22 -16.63 52.72
CA ALA A 164 -16.37 -15.19 52.62
C ALA A 164 -16.36 -14.70 51.16
N VAL A 165 -15.45 -15.25 50.35
CA VAL A 165 -15.40 -15.00 48.90
C VAL A 165 -16.71 -15.45 48.23
N LEU A 166 -17.16 -16.67 48.52
CA LEU A 166 -18.38 -17.22 47.95
C LEU A 166 -19.62 -16.42 48.33
N TYR A 167 -19.76 -16.00 49.60
CA TYR A 167 -20.89 -15.19 50.05
C TYR A 167 -20.92 -13.82 49.40
N HIS A 168 -19.77 -13.14 49.30
CA HIS A 168 -19.71 -11.83 48.64
C HIS A 168 -20.03 -11.91 47.15
N ARG A 169 -19.52 -12.92 46.45
CA ARG A 169 -19.81 -13.14 45.02
C ARG A 169 -21.28 -13.51 44.80
N SER A 170 -21.77 -14.50 45.54
CA SER A 170 -23.11 -15.03 45.37
C SER A 170 -24.18 -14.02 45.75
N ALA A 171 -23.99 -13.27 46.85
CA ALA A 171 -24.95 -12.23 47.23
C ALA A 171 -25.01 -11.09 46.20
N ALA A 172 -23.92 -10.78 45.50
CA ALA A 172 -23.92 -9.77 44.45
C ALA A 172 -24.80 -10.13 43.23
N THR A 173 -25.18 -11.41 43.08
CA THR A 173 -26.14 -11.84 42.03
C THR A 173 -27.58 -11.43 42.34
N CYS A 174 -27.88 -11.05 43.59
CA CYS A 174 -29.18 -10.55 44.01
C CYS A 174 -29.09 -9.09 44.46
N PRO A 175 -29.40 -8.11 43.59
CA PRO A 175 -29.37 -6.70 43.95
C PRO A 175 -30.21 -6.42 45.21
N GLY A 176 -29.56 -5.81 46.21
CA GLY A 176 -30.19 -5.42 47.47
C GLY A 176 -30.10 -6.46 48.61
N MET A 177 -29.73 -7.71 48.32
CA MET A 177 -29.50 -8.71 49.37
C MET A 177 -28.15 -8.48 50.06
N PRO A 178 -28.10 -8.26 51.38
CA PRO A 178 -26.83 -8.11 52.08
C PRO A 178 -26.04 -9.42 52.12
N TRP A 179 -24.73 -9.38 51.83
CA TRP A 179 -23.86 -10.58 51.89
C TRP A 179 -23.90 -11.25 53.27
N ALA A 180 -24.01 -10.44 54.33
CA ALA A 180 -24.05 -10.91 55.70
C ALA A 180 -25.28 -11.76 56.01
N VAL A 181 -26.40 -11.56 55.30
CA VAL A 181 -27.58 -12.43 55.44
C VAL A 181 -27.27 -13.82 54.89
N LEU A 182 -26.67 -13.89 53.69
CA LEU A 182 -26.28 -15.17 53.09
C LEU A 182 -25.23 -15.90 53.93
N ALA A 183 -24.24 -15.16 54.45
CA ALA A 183 -23.24 -15.70 55.37
C ALA A 183 -23.88 -16.20 56.68
N ALA A 184 -24.83 -15.45 57.24
CA ALA A 184 -25.55 -15.85 58.46
C ALA A 184 -26.38 -17.13 58.26
N VAL A 185 -27.01 -17.31 57.11
CA VAL A 185 -27.67 -18.59 56.76
C VAL A 185 -26.64 -19.72 56.79
N GLY A 186 -25.51 -19.57 56.09
CA GLY A 186 -24.48 -20.62 56.09
C GLY A 186 -23.87 -20.90 57.46
N GLN A 187 -23.79 -19.89 58.33
CA GLN A 187 -23.38 -20.10 59.73
C GLN A 187 -24.40 -20.92 60.51
N VAL A 188 -25.69 -20.57 60.41
CA VAL A 188 -26.77 -21.24 61.14
C VAL A 188 -26.99 -22.66 60.64
N GLU A 189 -26.84 -22.90 59.33
CA GLU A 189 -27.05 -24.22 58.73
C GLU A 189 -25.92 -25.20 59.05
N SER A 190 -24.65 -24.78 58.97
CA SER A 190 -23.52 -25.72 59.03
C SER A 190 -22.23 -25.16 59.63
N ASP A 191 -22.26 -23.96 60.24
CA ASP A 191 -21.06 -23.25 60.67
C ASP A 191 -20.07 -23.06 59.52
N HIS A 192 -20.56 -22.49 58.40
CA HIS A 192 -19.79 -22.25 57.18
C HIS A 192 -19.14 -23.53 56.63
N GLY A 193 -19.90 -24.63 56.61
CA GLY A 193 -19.46 -25.92 56.10
C GLY A 193 -18.71 -26.80 57.09
N ALA A 194 -18.38 -26.31 58.29
CA ALA A 194 -17.69 -27.12 59.30
C ALA A 194 -18.50 -28.35 59.75
N ASN A 195 -19.84 -28.27 59.64
CA ASN A 195 -20.79 -29.35 59.95
C ASN A 195 -21.74 -29.63 58.77
N ALA A 196 -21.21 -29.73 57.54
CA ALA A 196 -21.98 -29.98 56.31
C ALA A 196 -22.46 -31.44 56.13
N VAL A 197 -22.79 -32.13 57.22
CA VAL A 197 -23.28 -33.52 57.18
C VAL A 197 -24.77 -33.55 56.90
N ASP A 198 -25.20 -34.52 56.09
CA ASP A 198 -26.62 -34.69 55.79
C ASP A 198 -27.43 -34.90 57.07
N SER A 199 -28.51 -34.14 57.18
CA SER A 199 -29.39 -34.25 58.34
C SER A 199 -30.24 -35.52 58.27
N SER A 200 -30.74 -35.98 59.42
CA SER A 200 -31.71 -37.09 59.48
C SER A 200 -33.02 -36.80 58.75
N ALA A 201 -33.32 -35.52 58.48
CA ALA A 201 -34.46 -35.08 57.67
C ALA A 201 -34.15 -35.05 56.16
N GLY A 202 -32.91 -35.30 55.75
CA GLY A 202 -32.47 -35.34 54.35
C GLY A 202 -32.02 -34.00 53.77
N ALA A 203 -31.70 -33.01 54.62
CA ALA A 203 -31.06 -31.77 54.18
C ALA A 203 -29.57 -32.02 53.90
N GLN A 204 -29.05 -31.44 52.82
CA GLN A 204 -27.74 -31.80 52.24
C GLN A 204 -26.80 -30.60 52.12
N GLY A 205 -25.50 -30.88 52.29
CA GLY A 205 -24.42 -29.96 52.01
C GLY A 205 -24.31 -28.75 52.95
N PRO A 206 -23.40 -27.81 52.67
CA PRO A 206 -23.07 -26.73 53.60
C PRO A 206 -24.17 -25.69 53.76
N MET A 207 -25.16 -25.66 52.87
CA MET A 207 -26.33 -24.79 52.99
C MET A 207 -27.60 -25.55 53.38
N GLN A 208 -27.47 -26.83 53.77
CA GLN A 208 -28.54 -27.70 54.28
C GLN A 208 -29.80 -27.69 53.39
N PHE A 209 -29.61 -27.86 52.08
CA PHE A 209 -30.72 -27.86 51.15
C PHE A 209 -31.53 -29.15 51.21
N MET A 210 -32.86 -29.04 51.17
CA MET A 210 -33.71 -30.18 50.83
C MET A 210 -33.55 -30.52 49.34
N PRO A 211 -33.52 -31.81 48.95
CA PRO A 211 -33.25 -32.21 47.56
C PRO A 211 -34.20 -31.58 46.53
N ALA A 212 -35.49 -31.44 46.85
CA ALA A 212 -36.44 -30.79 45.95
C ALA A 212 -36.19 -29.27 45.77
N THR A 213 -35.66 -28.61 46.79
CA THR A 213 -35.27 -27.20 46.71
C THR A 213 -34.02 -27.06 45.86
N PHE A 214 -32.99 -27.87 46.11
CA PHE A 214 -31.76 -27.83 45.31
C PHE A 214 -32.03 -28.17 43.84
N ALA A 215 -32.88 -29.15 43.55
CA ALA A 215 -33.28 -29.48 42.18
C ALA A 215 -33.96 -28.31 41.43
N ARG A 216 -34.52 -27.33 42.15
CA ARG A 216 -35.20 -26.16 41.55
C ARG A 216 -34.32 -24.90 41.51
N TYR A 217 -33.41 -24.75 42.46
CA TYR A 217 -32.64 -23.52 42.68
C TYR A 217 -31.13 -23.72 42.61
N GLY A 218 -30.68 -24.94 42.29
CA GLY A 218 -29.29 -25.29 42.07
C GLY A 218 -28.63 -24.40 41.03
N VAL A 219 -27.44 -23.91 41.34
CA VAL A 219 -26.59 -23.10 40.48
C VAL A 219 -25.20 -23.70 40.50
N ASP A 220 -24.66 -24.00 39.32
CA ASP A 220 -23.23 -24.22 39.07
C ASP A 220 -22.48 -22.91 39.36
N GLY A 221 -21.93 -22.82 40.57
CA GLY A 221 -21.38 -21.63 41.19
C GLY A 221 -19.92 -21.36 40.83
N ASP A 222 -19.18 -22.40 40.46
CA ASP A 222 -17.78 -22.29 40.01
C ASP A 222 -17.59 -22.46 38.49
N GLY A 223 -18.63 -22.90 37.79
CA GLY A 223 -18.68 -23.02 36.34
C GLY A 223 -18.01 -24.27 35.79
N ASP A 224 -17.87 -25.32 36.60
CA ASP A 224 -17.23 -26.59 36.20
C ASP A 224 -18.14 -27.50 35.35
N GLY A 225 -19.44 -27.19 35.29
CA GLY A 225 -20.45 -27.91 34.52
C GLY A 225 -21.18 -29.02 35.27
N ASP A 226 -20.89 -29.22 36.56
CA ASP A 226 -21.70 -30.00 37.50
C ASP A 226 -22.50 -29.06 38.41
N THR A 227 -23.52 -29.57 39.08
CA THR A 227 -24.24 -28.81 40.11
C THR A 227 -24.41 -29.71 41.32
N ASP A 228 -23.44 -29.63 42.23
CA ASP A 228 -23.32 -30.49 43.41
C ASP A 228 -23.71 -29.73 44.68
N VAL A 229 -24.72 -30.23 45.39
CA VAL A 229 -25.16 -29.66 46.67
C VAL A 229 -24.08 -29.69 47.75
N HIS A 230 -23.08 -30.57 47.61
CA HIS A 230 -21.96 -30.67 48.53
C HIS A 230 -20.78 -29.78 48.16
N ASP A 231 -20.74 -29.22 46.94
CA ASP A 231 -19.74 -28.22 46.59
C ASP A 231 -20.10 -26.87 47.25
N PRO A 232 -19.19 -26.26 48.04
CA PRO A 232 -19.43 -24.98 48.66
C PRO A 232 -19.83 -23.86 47.69
N ALA A 233 -19.21 -23.79 46.51
CA ALA A 233 -19.50 -22.75 45.53
C ALA A 233 -20.93 -22.86 45.01
N ASP A 234 -21.35 -24.07 44.66
CA ASP A 234 -22.69 -24.36 44.17
C ASP A 234 -23.73 -24.17 45.25
N ALA A 235 -23.50 -24.72 46.44
CA ALA A 235 -24.42 -24.61 47.55
C ALA A 235 -24.67 -23.14 47.94
N VAL A 236 -23.62 -22.33 48.03
CA VAL A 236 -23.74 -20.91 48.38
C VAL A 236 -24.39 -20.10 47.25
N ALA A 237 -24.05 -20.37 46.00
CA ALA A 237 -24.70 -19.73 44.84
C ALA A 237 -26.20 -20.08 44.77
N SER A 238 -26.53 -21.34 45.03
CA SER A 238 -27.91 -21.84 45.07
C SER A 238 -28.72 -21.21 46.21
N ALA A 239 -28.11 -21.04 47.39
CA ALA A 239 -28.74 -20.35 48.52
C ALA A 239 -29.02 -18.88 48.20
N ALA A 240 -28.08 -18.19 47.54
CA ALA A 240 -28.31 -16.84 47.07
C ALA A 240 -29.46 -16.77 46.05
N ALA A 241 -29.50 -17.69 45.09
CA ALA A 241 -30.56 -17.76 44.09
C ALA A 241 -31.94 -18.04 44.73
N TYR A 242 -32.01 -18.97 45.69
CA TYR A 242 -33.23 -19.29 46.42
C TYR A 242 -33.76 -18.10 47.23
N LEU A 243 -32.89 -17.47 48.02
CA LEU A 243 -33.24 -16.28 48.81
C LEU A 243 -33.66 -15.12 47.91
N CYS A 244 -32.97 -14.92 46.79
CA CYS A 244 -33.35 -13.88 45.83
C CYS A 244 -34.74 -14.13 45.24
N ALA A 245 -35.02 -15.36 44.81
CA ALA A 245 -36.30 -15.76 44.25
C ALA A 245 -37.47 -15.65 45.25
N THR A 246 -37.18 -15.69 46.55
CA THR A 246 -38.17 -15.56 47.62
C THR A 246 -38.29 -14.15 48.21
N GLY A 247 -37.47 -13.20 47.72
CA GLY A 247 -37.59 -11.77 48.02
C GLY A 247 -36.47 -11.16 48.87
N ALA A 248 -35.31 -11.80 49.02
CA ALA A 248 -34.23 -11.26 49.85
C ALA A 248 -33.55 -10.00 49.29
N GLY A 249 -33.83 -9.63 48.03
CA GLY A 249 -33.32 -8.39 47.42
C GLY A 249 -34.01 -7.09 47.89
N ASP A 250 -35.18 -7.20 48.52
CA ASP A 250 -35.89 -6.06 49.10
C ASP A 250 -35.94 -6.20 50.62
N PRO A 251 -35.42 -5.23 51.40
CA PRO A 251 -35.49 -5.24 52.86
C PRO A 251 -36.91 -5.46 53.41
N ALA A 252 -37.95 -4.97 52.72
CA ALA A 252 -39.34 -5.15 53.14
C ALA A 252 -39.81 -6.61 53.04
N THR A 253 -39.08 -7.46 52.32
CA THR A 253 -39.44 -8.85 52.07
C THR A 253 -38.39 -9.86 52.54
N LEU A 254 -37.29 -9.37 53.10
CA LEU A 254 -36.17 -10.16 53.59
C LEU A 254 -36.57 -11.19 54.66
N GLU A 255 -37.33 -10.78 55.67
CA GLU A 255 -37.82 -11.68 56.71
C GLU A 255 -38.67 -12.82 56.14
N ARG A 256 -39.50 -12.51 55.13
CA ARG A 256 -40.32 -13.51 54.44
C ARG A 256 -39.47 -14.49 53.63
N ALA A 257 -38.41 -14.02 52.98
CA ALA A 257 -37.47 -14.86 52.25
C ALA A 257 -36.74 -15.84 53.19
N LEU A 258 -36.30 -15.36 54.35
CA LEU A 258 -35.69 -16.19 55.39
C LEU A 258 -36.70 -17.19 55.98
N TRP A 259 -37.95 -16.77 56.18
CA TRP A 259 -39.01 -17.68 56.62
C TRP A 259 -39.24 -18.79 55.59
N HIS A 260 -39.18 -18.50 54.29
CA HIS A 260 -39.26 -19.54 53.25
C HIS A 260 -38.09 -20.53 53.31
N TYR A 261 -36.89 -20.06 53.66
CA TYR A 261 -35.74 -20.94 53.86
C TYR A 261 -35.98 -21.93 54.99
N ASN A 262 -36.48 -21.44 56.13
CA ASN A 262 -36.89 -22.26 57.26
C ASN A 262 -38.11 -21.63 57.94
N HIS A 263 -39.24 -22.35 57.95
CA HIS A 263 -40.57 -21.88 58.39
C HIS A 263 -40.70 -21.70 59.91
N ALA A 264 -39.74 -21.01 60.53
CA ALA A 264 -39.67 -20.77 61.95
C ALA A 264 -39.23 -19.33 62.24
N GLN A 265 -40.04 -18.58 62.99
CA GLN A 265 -39.70 -17.19 63.31
C GLN A 265 -38.38 -17.09 64.11
N TRP A 266 -38.13 -18.04 65.02
CA TRP A 266 -36.88 -18.07 65.78
C TRP A 266 -35.64 -18.19 64.87
N TYR A 267 -35.77 -18.85 63.71
CA TYR A 267 -34.70 -18.97 62.74
C TYR A 267 -34.46 -17.63 62.03
N VAL A 268 -35.53 -16.96 61.62
CA VAL A 268 -35.45 -15.62 61.00
C VAL A 268 -34.76 -14.64 61.94
N ASP A 269 -35.18 -14.61 63.21
CA ASP A 269 -34.62 -13.72 64.23
C ASP A 269 -33.13 -14.03 64.49
N LEU A 270 -32.76 -15.33 64.52
CA LEU A 270 -31.39 -15.79 64.68
C LEU A 270 -30.51 -15.36 63.51
N VAL A 271 -30.91 -15.65 62.27
CA VAL A 271 -30.15 -15.28 61.06
C VAL A 271 -29.97 -13.77 60.97
N LEU A 272 -31.00 -12.98 61.23
CA LEU A 272 -30.87 -11.53 61.22
C LEU A 272 -29.99 -11.01 62.36
N GLY A 273 -29.98 -11.67 63.52
CA GLY A 273 -29.04 -11.39 64.61
C GLY A 273 -27.60 -11.60 64.19
N VAL A 274 -27.30 -12.79 63.66
CA VAL A 274 -25.96 -13.15 63.15
C VAL A 274 -25.54 -12.22 62.01
N ALA A 275 -26.44 -11.89 61.09
CA ALA A 275 -26.15 -10.96 59.99
C ALA A 275 -25.74 -9.56 60.49
N ARG A 276 -26.34 -9.08 61.59
CA ARG A 276 -25.96 -7.81 62.23
C ARG A 276 -24.59 -7.87 62.91
N ASP A 277 -24.21 -9.02 63.45
CA ASP A 277 -22.86 -9.22 64.03
C ASP A 277 -21.78 -9.27 62.94
N LEU A 278 -22.10 -9.85 61.78
CA LEU A 278 -21.24 -9.90 60.60
C LEU A 278 -21.14 -8.53 59.90
N ASP A 279 -22.24 -7.80 59.80
CA ASP A 279 -22.30 -6.46 59.23
C ASP A 279 -23.11 -5.50 60.12
N PRO A 280 -22.44 -4.74 61.01
CA PRO A 280 -23.09 -3.80 61.90
C PRO A 280 -23.88 -2.69 61.19
N ALA A 281 -23.66 -2.47 59.88
CA ALA A 281 -24.47 -1.53 59.10
C ALA A 281 -25.94 -1.99 58.94
N LEU A 282 -26.23 -3.26 59.21
CA LEU A 282 -27.59 -3.82 59.23
C LEU A 282 -28.30 -3.62 60.57
N ALA A 283 -27.63 -3.05 61.58
CA ALA A 283 -28.28 -2.72 62.84
C ALA A 283 -29.30 -1.58 62.63
N PRO A 284 -30.51 -1.67 63.22
CA PRO A 284 -31.47 -0.57 63.15
C PRO A 284 -30.87 0.68 63.80
N GLU A 285 -31.09 1.86 63.21
CA GLU A 285 -30.66 3.13 63.80
C GLU A 285 -31.30 3.27 65.19
N VAL A 286 -30.48 3.29 66.25
CA VAL A 286 -30.95 3.62 67.58
C VAL A 286 -31.25 5.12 67.61
N PRO A 287 -32.50 5.55 67.88
CA PRO A 287 -32.80 6.97 68.02
C PRO A 287 -31.91 7.57 69.11
N ARG A 288 -31.10 8.58 68.78
CA ARG A 288 -30.36 9.33 69.80
C ARG A 288 -31.39 10.09 70.63
N ALA A 289 -31.48 9.72 71.90
CA ALA A 289 -32.30 10.40 72.90
C ALA A 289 -31.83 11.83 73.18
#